data_AF-A0A5K1JR62-F1
#
_entry.id   AF-A0A5K1JR62-F1
#
_cell.length_a   1.000
_cell.length_b   1.000
_cell.length_c   1.000
_cell.angle_alpha   90.00
_cell.angle_beta   90.00
_cell.angle_gamma   90.00
#
_symmetry.space_group_name_H-M   'P 1'
#
loop_
_entity.id
_entity.type
_entity.pdbx_description
1 polymer ?
#
loop_
_entity_poly.entity_id
_entity_poly.type
_entity_poly.pdbx_seq_one_letter_code
_entity_poly.pdbx_strand_id
1 'polypeptide(L)'
;MPIVQFAPFQSLVEPAFWHALTDLKIDVVRLSDHPVPLTASYTTGRSINDRETGKDIALASTLTVGGSAFAEHPQSPQGAIAARGSLKNFNTIEDFKNADKAALFGAVADEIWTSITVDRSTALLNRFLVITFADLKKYKYFYWFAFPAFAAKPAWEIDGDWAPAEATLGADA
;
A
#
# COMPACT_ATOMS: atom_id res chain seq x y z
N MET A 1 21.60 -3.59 -22.18
CA MET A 1 21.19 -3.78 -20.79
C MET A 1 19.70 -3.49 -20.72
N PRO A 2 18.84 -4.42 -20.29
CA PRO A 2 17.40 -4.19 -20.22
C PRO A 2 17.04 -3.20 -19.11
N ILE A 3 16.06 -2.34 -19.37
CA ILE A 3 15.52 -1.40 -18.38
C ILE A 3 14.72 -2.15 -17.32
N VAL A 4 14.93 -1.83 -16.06
CA VAL A 4 14.17 -2.41 -14.93
C VAL A 4 12.72 -1.95 -14.97
N GLN A 5 11.80 -2.91 -14.92
CA GLN A 5 10.36 -2.66 -14.79
C GLN A 5 9.84 -3.21 -13.46
N PHE A 6 8.89 -2.51 -12.85
CA PHE A 6 8.30 -2.87 -11.55
C PHE A 6 6.84 -3.27 -11.72
N ALA A 7 6.44 -4.35 -11.05
CA ALA A 7 5.05 -4.76 -10.98
C ALA A 7 4.26 -3.80 -10.05
N PRO A 8 3.05 -3.34 -10.44
CA PRO A 8 2.23 -2.50 -9.58
C PRO A 8 1.81 -3.21 -8.29
N PHE A 9 1.95 -2.54 -7.15
CA PHE A 9 1.53 -3.10 -5.86
C PHE A 9 0.01 -3.10 -5.74
N GLN A 10 -0.57 -4.26 -5.41
CA GLN A 10 -2.02 -4.44 -5.32
C GLN A 10 -2.51 -4.17 -3.89
N SER A 11 -3.70 -3.57 -3.78
CA SER A 11 -4.39 -3.37 -2.50
C SER A 11 -5.56 -4.34 -2.35
N LEU A 12 -5.73 -4.90 -1.17
CA LEU A 12 -6.91 -5.66 -0.75
C LEU A 12 -7.53 -5.02 0.49
N VAL A 13 -8.83 -4.79 0.45
CA VAL A 13 -9.56 -4.19 1.58
C VAL A 13 -10.55 -5.21 2.12
N GLU A 14 -10.41 -5.57 3.39
CA GLU A 14 -11.32 -6.51 4.03
C GLU A 14 -12.64 -5.81 4.41
N PRO A 15 -13.79 -6.51 4.41
CA PRO A 15 -15.07 -5.92 4.82
C PRO A 15 -15.02 -5.27 6.21
N ALA A 16 -14.28 -5.87 7.15
CA ALA A 16 -14.10 -5.38 8.51
C ALA A 16 -13.50 -3.95 8.57
N PHE A 17 -12.69 -3.57 7.58
CA PHE A 17 -12.15 -2.23 7.48
C PHE A 17 -13.25 -1.16 7.30
N TRP A 18 -14.28 -1.45 6.50
CA TRP A 18 -15.36 -0.49 6.24
C TRP A 18 -16.25 -0.25 7.46
N HIS A 19 -16.43 -1.29 8.28
CA HIS A 19 -17.08 -1.15 9.58
C HIS A 19 -16.26 -0.24 10.50
N ALA A 20 -14.97 -0.52 10.64
CA ALA A 20 -14.07 0.31 11.46
C ALA A 20 -14.00 1.77 10.96
N LEU A 21 -13.99 2.00 9.64
CA LEU A 21 -14.03 3.34 9.06
C LEU A 21 -15.34 4.07 9.37
N THR A 22 -16.46 3.34 9.39
CA THR A 22 -17.77 3.91 9.72
C THR A 22 -17.81 4.34 11.18
N ASP A 23 -17.37 3.47 12.08
CA ASP A 23 -17.31 3.75 13.52
C ASP A 23 -16.40 4.95 13.78
N LEU A 24 -15.21 4.97 13.16
CA LEU A 24 -14.28 6.09 13.23
C LEU A 24 -14.89 7.40 12.71
N LYS A 25 -15.66 7.35 11.61
CA LYS A 25 -16.30 8.53 11.02
C LYS A 25 -17.38 9.11 11.94
N ILE A 26 -18.18 8.25 12.57
CA ILE A 26 -19.27 8.66 13.46
C ILE A 26 -18.70 9.18 14.79
N ASP A 27 -17.76 8.44 15.37
CA ASP A 27 -17.34 8.66 16.74
C ASP A 27 -16.23 9.71 16.88
N VAL A 28 -15.26 9.70 15.96
CA VAL A 28 -14.01 10.48 16.09
C VAL A 28 -13.94 11.61 15.07
N VAL A 29 -14.02 11.28 13.78
CA VAL A 29 -13.71 12.24 12.70
C VAL A 29 -14.85 13.24 12.50
N ARG A 30 -16.11 12.80 12.59
CA ARG A 30 -17.32 13.62 12.41
C ARG A 30 -17.29 14.47 11.13
N LEU A 31 -16.95 15.75 11.26
CA LEU A 31 -16.86 16.72 10.16
C LEU A 31 -15.42 17.04 9.75
N SER A 32 -14.43 16.58 10.51
CA SER A 32 -13.02 16.77 10.17
C SER A 32 -12.67 16.01 8.90
N ASP A 33 -11.85 16.62 8.03
CA ASP A 33 -11.28 15.99 6.84
C ASP A 33 -9.77 15.72 7.02
N HIS A 34 -9.27 15.78 8.26
CA HIS A 34 -7.86 15.55 8.53
C HIS A 34 -7.45 14.09 8.23
N PRO A 35 -6.26 13.87 7.65
CA PRO A 35 -5.74 12.53 7.45
C PRO A 35 -5.58 11.78 8.77
N VAL A 36 -6.05 10.53 8.80
CA VAL A 36 -5.92 9.62 9.95
C VAL A 36 -4.80 8.62 9.68
N PRO A 37 -3.91 8.33 10.64
CA PRO A 37 -2.94 7.26 10.51
C PRO A 37 -3.61 5.91 10.24
N LEU A 38 -3.02 5.13 9.34
CA LEU A 38 -3.54 3.84 8.92
C LEU A 38 -2.42 2.80 8.89
N THR A 39 -2.70 1.58 9.34
CA THR A 39 -1.74 0.48 9.26
C THR A 39 -2.28 -0.64 8.40
N ALA A 40 -1.46 -1.10 7.46
CA ALA A 40 -1.72 -2.24 6.62
C ALA A 40 -0.65 -3.31 6.81
N SER A 41 -0.88 -4.49 6.26
CA SER A 41 0.10 -5.56 6.26
C SER A 41 0.16 -6.26 4.91
N TYR A 42 1.36 -6.68 4.50
CA TYR A 42 1.58 -7.47 3.31
C TYR A 42 2.55 -8.62 3.62
N THR A 43 2.57 -9.65 2.79
CA THR A 43 3.52 -10.77 2.91
C THR A 43 4.51 -10.76 1.77
N THR A 44 5.59 -11.52 1.86
CA THR A 44 6.43 -11.79 0.69
C THR A 44 5.62 -12.49 -0.42
N GLY A 45 6.04 -12.28 -1.67
CA GLY A 45 5.50 -13.03 -2.80
C GLY A 45 5.77 -14.53 -2.62
N ARG A 46 4.89 -15.35 -3.19
CA ARG A 46 4.95 -16.81 -3.03
C ARG A 46 4.90 -17.44 -4.41
N SER A 47 5.63 -18.54 -4.62
CA SER A 47 5.45 -19.36 -5.81
C SER A 47 4.66 -20.60 -5.42
N ILE A 48 3.64 -20.93 -6.20
CA ILE A 48 2.87 -22.17 -6.05
C ILE A 48 3.11 -23.04 -7.27
N ASN A 49 3.44 -24.31 -7.04
CA ASN A 49 3.52 -25.28 -8.11
C ASN A 49 2.12 -25.68 -8.55
N ASP A 50 1.78 -25.38 -9.81
CA ASP A 50 0.53 -25.79 -10.40
C ASP A 50 0.54 -27.29 -10.67
N ARG A 51 -0.40 -28.01 -10.05
CA ARG A 51 -0.52 -29.47 -10.19
C ARG A 51 -0.93 -29.91 -11.59
N GLU A 52 -1.59 -29.07 -12.37
CA GLU A 52 -2.04 -29.44 -13.72
C GLU A 52 -0.96 -29.19 -14.77
N THR A 53 -0.19 -28.11 -14.65
CA THR A 53 0.82 -27.73 -15.64
C THR A 53 2.25 -28.04 -15.22
N GLY A 54 2.48 -28.37 -13.94
CA GLY A 54 3.82 -28.60 -13.36
C GLY A 54 4.69 -27.35 -13.31
N LYS A 55 4.13 -26.17 -13.62
CA LYS A 55 4.84 -24.89 -13.64
C LYS A 55 4.63 -24.12 -12.34
N ASP A 56 5.64 -23.39 -11.92
CA ASP A 56 5.52 -22.49 -10.79
C ASP A 56 4.80 -21.19 -11.21
N ILE A 57 3.73 -20.88 -10.48
CA ILE A 57 2.97 -19.65 -10.63
C ILE A 57 3.37 -18.71 -9.51
N ALA A 58 3.97 -17.58 -9.88
CA ALA A 58 4.30 -16.51 -8.95
C ALA A 58 3.03 -15.76 -8.54
N LEU A 59 2.73 -15.76 -7.25
CA LEU A 59 1.72 -14.93 -6.62
C LEU A 59 2.38 -13.68 -6.06
N ALA A 60 2.04 -12.54 -6.67
CA ALA A 60 2.48 -11.23 -6.21
C ALA A 60 2.00 -10.95 -4.79
N SER A 61 2.76 -10.11 -4.07
CA SER A 61 2.34 -9.60 -2.78
C SER A 61 1.17 -8.62 -2.93
N THR A 62 0.27 -8.64 -1.95
CA THR A 62 -0.87 -7.74 -1.86
C THR A 62 -0.87 -7.06 -0.50
N LEU A 63 -1.07 -5.75 -0.48
CA LEU A 63 -1.22 -4.96 0.73
C LEU A 63 -2.66 -5.06 1.22
N THR A 64 -2.85 -5.69 2.37
CA THR A 64 -4.16 -5.90 2.98
C THR A 64 -4.43 -4.89 4.09
N VAL A 65 -5.61 -4.27 4.05
CA VAL A 65 -6.12 -3.40 5.12
C VAL A 65 -7.33 -4.08 5.78
N GLY A 66 -7.21 -4.36 7.08
CA GLY A 66 -8.21 -5.05 7.88
C GLY A 66 -8.95 -4.16 8.88
N GLY A 67 -9.80 -4.77 9.72
CA GLY A 67 -10.59 -4.04 10.73
C GLY A 67 -9.76 -3.39 11.85
N SER A 68 -8.55 -3.89 12.12
CA SER A 68 -7.63 -3.33 13.12
C SER A 68 -6.72 -2.23 12.57
N ALA A 69 -6.94 -1.76 11.34
CA ALA A 69 -6.03 -0.85 10.66
C ALA A 69 -5.93 0.54 11.33
N PHE A 70 -6.94 0.94 12.10
CA PHE A 70 -6.97 2.19 12.88
C PHE A 70 -6.56 2.03 14.35
N ALA A 71 -6.24 0.81 14.79
CA ALA A 71 -5.82 0.58 16.17
C ALA A 71 -4.47 1.25 16.44
N GLU A 72 -4.27 1.75 17.66
CA GLU A 72 -2.99 2.35 18.08
C GLU A 72 -1.83 1.33 18.02
N HIS A 73 -2.13 0.07 18.38
CA HIS A 73 -1.17 -1.03 18.44
C HIS A 73 -1.63 -2.19 17.53
N PRO A 74 -1.53 -2.04 16.20
CA PRO A 74 -1.98 -3.06 15.28
C PRO A 74 -1.06 -4.28 15.38
N GLN A 75 -1.66 -5.44 15.68
CA GLN A 75 -0.96 -6.72 15.66
C GLN A 75 -0.89 -7.19 14.21
N SER A 76 0.32 -7.20 13.63
CA SER A 76 0.53 -7.82 12.33
C SER A 76 0.48 -9.35 12.46
N PRO A 77 -0.18 -10.06 11.52
CA PRO A 77 -0.12 -11.51 11.48
C PRO A 77 1.32 -12.02 11.45
N GLN A 78 1.56 -13.23 11.97
CA GLN A 78 2.89 -13.83 11.91
C GLN A 78 3.37 -13.94 10.45
N GLY A 79 4.60 -13.50 10.19
CA GLY A 79 5.19 -13.47 8.85
C GLY A 79 4.69 -12.34 7.94
N ALA A 80 3.83 -11.44 8.43
CA ALA A 80 3.42 -10.25 7.72
C ALA A 80 4.30 -9.05 8.06
N ILE A 81 4.51 -8.18 7.08
CA ILE A 81 5.27 -6.95 7.20
C ILE A 81 4.28 -5.79 7.34
N ALA A 82 4.47 -4.95 8.35
CA ALA A 82 3.66 -3.75 8.55
C ALA A 82 4.02 -2.66 7.54
N ALA A 83 3.00 -2.03 6.97
CA ALA A 83 3.11 -0.81 6.17
C ALA A 83 2.32 0.30 6.86
N ARG A 84 2.93 1.48 6.97
CA ARG A 84 2.31 2.64 7.65
C ARG A 84 1.85 3.65 6.61
N GLY A 85 0.54 3.88 6.54
CA GLY A 85 -0.06 4.83 5.63
C GLY A 85 -0.88 5.91 6.33
N SER A 86 -1.64 6.63 5.54
CA SER A 86 -2.66 7.57 6.01
C SER A 86 -3.94 7.43 5.19
N LEU A 87 -5.06 7.75 5.82
CA LEU A 87 -6.38 7.77 5.21
C LEU A 87 -6.97 9.17 5.27
N LYS A 88 -7.35 9.74 4.13
CA LYS A 88 -8.14 10.97 4.07
C LYS A 88 -9.56 10.64 3.63
N ASN A 89 -10.51 10.75 4.55
CA ASN A 89 -11.92 10.61 4.23
C ASN A 89 -12.54 11.97 3.88
N PHE A 90 -13.22 12.02 2.73
CA PHE A 90 -14.00 13.17 2.30
C PHE A 90 -15.45 13.06 2.80
N ASN A 91 -16.07 14.21 3.07
CA ASN A 91 -17.44 14.28 3.54
C ASN A 91 -18.47 14.19 2.42
N THR A 92 -18.14 14.72 1.24
CA THR A 92 -18.99 14.71 0.04
C THR A 92 -18.31 13.94 -1.10
N ILE A 93 -19.12 13.44 -2.04
CA ILE A 93 -18.59 12.75 -3.23
C ILE A 93 -17.98 13.75 -4.22
N GLU A 94 -18.49 14.99 -4.23
CA GLU A 94 -17.98 16.09 -5.03
C GLU A 94 -16.55 16.44 -4.62
N ASP A 95 -16.29 16.57 -3.32
CA ASP A 95 -14.93 16.84 -2.80
C ASP A 95 -13.98 15.70 -3.11
N PHE A 96 -14.41 14.43 -2.98
CA PHE A 96 -13.59 13.27 -3.34
C PHE A 96 -13.21 13.27 -4.83
N LYS A 97 -14.16 13.61 -5.71
CA LYS A 97 -13.93 13.70 -7.15
C LYS A 97 -12.98 14.85 -7.50
N ASN A 98 -13.24 16.03 -6.91
CA ASN A 98 -12.47 17.26 -7.12
C ASN A 98 -11.14 17.31 -6.35
N ALA A 99 -10.89 16.33 -5.48
CA ALA A 99 -9.65 16.26 -4.72
C ALA A 99 -8.43 16.27 -5.65
N ASP A 100 -7.48 17.14 -5.34
CA ASP A 100 -6.18 17.20 -6.00
C ASP A 100 -5.33 15.99 -5.58
N LYS A 101 -5.53 14.90 -6.30
CA LYS A 101 -4.86 13.62 -6.07
C LYS A 101 -3.35 13.72 -6.30
N ALA A 102 -2.92 14.61 -7.20
CA ALA A 102 -1.51 14.83 -7.48
C ALA A 102 -0.84 15.55 -6.31
N ALA A 103 -1.47 16.60 -5.75
CA ALA A 103 -0.95 17.28 -4.58
C ALA A 103 -0.91 16.37 -3.34
N LEU A 104 -1.97 15.58 -3.11
CA LEU A 104 -1.99 14.61 -2.00
C LEU A 104 -0.91 13.55 -2.14
N PHE A 105 -0.71 13.03 -3.35
CA PHE A 105 0.36 12.08 -3.64
C PHE A 105 1.74 12.71 -3.44
N GLY A 106 1.94 13.93 -3.94
CA GLY A 106 3.18 14.70 -3.82
C GLY A 106 3.56 14.94 -2.37
N ALA A 107 2.62 15.34 -1.53
CA ALA A 107 2.87 15.55 -0.10
C ALA A 107 3.39 14.27 0.60
N VAL A 108 2.80 13.12 0.31
CA VAL A 108 3.27 11.84 0.87
C VAL A 108 4.63 11.44 0.28
N ALA A 109 4.87 11.70 -1.00
CA ALA A 109 6.18 11.48 -1.60
C ALA A 109 7.25 12.36 -0.94
N ASP A 110 6.97 13.63 -0.66
CA ASP A 110 7.91 14.54 0.00
C ASP A 110 8.24 14.10 1.43
N GLU A 111 7.26 13.56 2.18
CA GLU A 111 7.50 12.92 3.50
C GLU A 111 8.49 11.76 3.38
N ILE A 112 8.28 10.86 2.42
CA ILE A 112 9.16 9.71 2.19
C ILE A 112 10.56 10.20 1.80
N TRP A 113 10.64 11.17 0.89
CA TRP A 113 11.91 11.73 0.43
C TRP A 113 12.70 12.39 1.57
N THR A 114 12.02 13.15 2.42
CA THR A 114 12.61 13.79 3.60
C THR A 114 13.15 12.73 4.57
N SER A 115 12.38 11.67 4.84
CA SER A 115 12.83 10.57 5.71
C SER A 115 14.09 9.87 5.20
N ILE A 116 14.19 9.66 3.89
CA ILE A 116 15.38 9.05 3.26
C ILE A 116 16.59 9.99 3.35
N THR A 117 16.41 11.26 2.98
CA THR A 117 17.53 12.18 2.72
C THR A 117 18.00 12.94 3.95
N VAL A 118 17.07 13.36 4.81
CA VAL A 118 17.34 14.14 6.03
C VAL A 118 17.50 13.20 7.22
N ASP A 119 16.48 12.37 7.49
CA ASP A 119 16.46 11.50 8.68
C ASP A 119 17.32 10.24 8.50
N ARG A 120 17.77 9.96 7.27
CA ARG A 120 18.53 8.75 6.90
C ARG A 120 17.83 7.46 7.33
N SER A 121 16.50 7.46 7.26
CA SER A 121 15.64 6.36 7.69
C SER A 121 14.96 5.70 6.49
N THR A 122 14.84 4.38 6.55
CA THR A 122 14.09 3.57 5.58
C THR A 122 12.68 3.22 6.06
N ALA A 123 12.27 3.73 7.22
CA ALA A 123 11.03 3.35 7.88
C ALA A 123 9.76 3.70 7.09
N LEU A 124 9.83 4.67 6.17
CA LEU A 124 8.68 5.14 5.38
C LEU A 124 8.70 4.68 3.91
N LEU A 125 9.63 3.79 3.52
CA LEU A 125 9.73 3.37 2.11
C LEU A 125 8.47 2.69 1.56
N ASN A 126 7.70 2.02 2.42
CA ASN A 126 6.45 1.35 2.06
C ASN A 126 5.20 2.15 2.47
N ARG A 127 5.35 3.46 2.67
CA ARG A 127 4.24 4.34 3.04
C ARG A 127 3.24 4.42 1.90
N PHE A 128 1.96 4.41 2.24
CA PHE A 128 0.85 4.46 1.29
C PHE A 128 -0.19 5.49 1.71
N LEU A 129 -1.03 5.88 0.76
CA LEU A 129 -2.13 6.82 0.95
C LEU A 129 -3.43 6.16 0.53
N VAL A 130 -4.49 6.38 1.30
CA VAL A 130 -5.86 6.01 0.93
C VAL A 130 -6.72 7.25 0.98
N ILE A 131 -7.42 7.55 -0.11
CA ILE A 131 -8.50 8.54 -0.09
C ILE A 131 -9.83 7.82 -0.15
N THR A 132 -10.81 8.27 0.63
CA THR A 132 -12.12 7.62 0.69
C THR A 132 -13.27 8.61 0.70
N PHE A 133 -14.43 8.17 0.24
CA PHE A 133 -15.72 8.77 0.54
C PHE A 133 -16.69 7.67 0.97
N ALA A 134 -17.17 7.75 2.21
CA ALA A 134 -18.12 6.81 2.78
C ALA A 134 -19.55 7.39 2.79
N ASP A 135 -20.44 6.84 1.95
CA ASP A 135 -21.89 7.07 1.97
C ASP A 135 -22.54 6.10 2.95
N LEU A 136 -22.63 6.53 4.21
CA LEU A 136 -23.20 5.76 5.31
C LEU A 136 -24.72 5.51 5.15
N LYS A 137 -25.42 6.30 4.32
CA LYS A 137 -26.85 6.09 4.08
C LYS A 137 -27.09 4.90 3.16
N LYS A 138 -26.21 4.72 2.16
CA LYS A 138 -26.32 3.66 1.16
C LYS A 138 -25.34 2.51 1.39
N TYR A 139 -24.51 2.59 2.44
CA TYR A 139 -23.40 1.68 2.71
C TYR A 139 -22.48 1.51 1.48
N LYS A 140 -22.17 2.62 0.80
CA LYS A 140 -21.28 2.65 -0.38
C LYS A 140 -19.98 3.35 -0.03
N TYR A 141 -18.87 2.68 -0.31
CA TYR A 141 -17.53 3.18 -0.05
C TYR A 141 -16.78 3.36 -1.36
N PHE A 142 -16.38 4.59 -1.63
CA PHE A 142 -15.52 4.93 -2.75
C PHE A 142 -14.12 5.11 -2.20
N TYR A 143 -13.12 4.51 -2.84
CA TYR A 143 -11.76 4.56 -2.34
C TYR A 143 -10.74 4.54 -3.48
N TRP A 144 -9.54 5.05 -3.18
CA TRP A 144 -8.39 4.95 -4.07
C TRP A 144 -7.11 4.84 -3.24
N PHE A 145 -6.35 3.77 -3.47
CA PHE A 145 -5.01 3.58 -2.93
C PHE A 145 -3.95 4.23 -3.81
N ALA A 146 -2.97 4.84 -3.18
CA ALA A 146 -1.75 5.28 -3.84
C ALA A 146 -0.53 4.71 -3.12
N PHE A 147 0.43 4.23 -3.91
CA PHE A 147 1.71 3.71 -3.46
C PHE A 147 2.81 4.59 -4.07
N PRO A 148 3.24 5.65 -3.39
CA PRO A 148 4.28 6.53 -3.91
C PRO A 148 5.59 5.78 -4.13
N ALA A 149 6.17 5.96 -5.31
CA ALA A 149 7.46 5.38 -5.69
C ALA A 149 8.24 6.39 -6.54
N PHE A 150 9.54 6.48 -6.29
CA PHE A 150 10.42 7.37 -7.04
C PHE A 150 10.95 6.67 -8.30
N ALA A 151 10.72 7.27 -9.45
CA ALA A 151 11.28 6.81 -10.71
C ALA A 151 12.68 7.40 -10.90
N ALA A 152 13.68 6.53 -11.07
CA ALA A 152 15.04 6.94 -11.38
C ALA A 152 15.14 7.57 -12.77
N LYS A 153 15.97 8.63 -12.89
CA LYS A 153 16.34 9.26 -14.16
C LYS A 153 17.87 9.47 -14.17
N PRO A 154 18.63 8.77 -15.02
CA PRO A 154 18.19 7.77 -16.00
C PRO A 154 17.56 6.53 -15.34
N ALA A 155 16.76 5.79 -16.11
CA ALA A 155 16.15 4.55 -15.62
C ALA A 155 17.24 3.55 -15.24
N TRP A 156 16.96 2.67 -14.28
CA TRP A 156 17.89 1.62 -13.90
C TRP A 156 17.95 0.55 -15.00
N GLU A 157 19.16 0.06 -15.21
CA GLU A 157 19.46 -0.99 -16.18
C GLU A 157 20.10 -2.18 -15.45
N ILE A 158 19.82 -3.38 -15.93
CA ILE A 158 20.39 -4.62 -15.39
C ILE A 158 21.62 -4.98 -16.21
N ASP A 159 22.70 -5.32 -15.51
CA ASP A 159 23.86 -5.94 -16.12
C ASP A 159 23.59 -7.43 -16.34
N GLY A 160 23.41 -7.84 -17.59
CA GLY A 160 23.03 -9.20 -17.97
C GLY A 160 21.52 -9.47 -18.01
N ASP A 161 21.17 -10.75 -17.97
CA ASP A 161 19.79 -11.25 -18.01
C ASP A 161 19.27 -11.61 -16.61
N TRP A 162 17.95 -11.57 -16.43
CA TRP A 162 17.31 -12.06 -15.20
C TRP A 162 17.57 -13.55 -15.01
N ALA A 163 18.17 -13.92 -13.88
CA ALA A 163 18.35 -15.30 -13.45
C ALA A 163 17.57 -15.56 -12.15
N PRO A 164 16.97 -16.76 -11.97
CA PRO A 164 16.42 -17.15 -10.68
C PRO A 164 17.49 -17.13 -9.59
N ALA A 165 17.11 -16.74 -8.36
CA ALA A 165 18.05 -16.65 -7.24
C ALA A 165 18.78 -18.00 -7.01
N GLU A 166 18.07 -19.13 -7.11
CA GLU A 166 18.62 -20.48 -6.99
C GLU A 166 19.73 -20.77 -8.01
N ALA A 167 19.62 -20.23 -9.24
CA ALA A 167 20.61 -20.42 -10.28
C ALA A 167 21.91 -19.65 -10.00
N THR A 168 21.85 -18.60 -9.18
CA THR A 168 23.00 -17.75 -8.84
C THR A 168 23.59 -18.08 -7.47
N LEU A 169 22.75 -18.38 -6.49
CA LEU A 169 23.11 -18.57 -5.08
C LEU A 169 23.18 -20.05 -4.67
N GLY A 170 22.62 -20.97 -5.48
CA GLY A 170 22.41 -22.36 -5.12
C GLY A 170 21.07 -22.59 -4.43
N ALA A 171 20.54 -23.82 -4.50
CA ALA A 171 19.22 -24.16 -3.95
C ALA A 171 19.16 -24.21 -2.42
N ASP A 172 20.32 -24.25 -1.74
CA ASP A 172 20.45 -24.35 -0.28
C ASP A 172 20.73 -23.00 0.42
N ALA A 173 20.68 -21.89 -0.32
CA ALA A 173 21.00 -20.54 0.16
C ALA A 173 19.80 -19.77 0.72
#